data_AF-A0A0Q7D3P4-F1
#
_entry.id   AF-A0A0Q7D3P4-F1
#
_cell.length_a   1.000
_cell.length_b   1.000
_cell.length_c   1.000
_cell.angle_alpha   90.00
_cell.angle_beta   90.00
_cell.angle_gamma   90.00
#
_symmetry.space_group_name_H-M   'P 1'
#
loop_
_entity.id
_entity.type
_entity.pdbx_description
1 polymer ?
#
loop_
_entity_poly.entity_id
_entity_poly.type
_entity_poly.pdbx_seq_one_letter_code
_entity_poly.pdbx_strand_id
1 'polypeptide(L)'
;MFNPNPWLKLSIDTFWLGAESSQVVALRMMKLAGGGSGAAAEAQRMVAEKVSAAMAAQTQLALGAMSGSPHAGPAKAVALYRRKVRANRRRLAREA
;
A
#
# COMPACT_ATOMS: atom_id res chain seq x y z
N MET A 1 19.75 -9.58 -24.25
CA MET A 1 18.81 -9.67 -23.11
C MET A 1 19.35 -8.79 -21.98
N PHE A 2 18.86 -7.55 -21.86
CA PHE A 2 19.22 -6.68 -20.73
C PHE A 2 18.41 -7.14 -19.52
N ASN A 3 19.06 -7.74 -18.53
CA ASN A 3 18.44 -8.04 -17.24
C ASN A 3 18.72 -6.85 -16.30
N PRO A 4 17.79 -5.90 -16.11
CA PRO A 4 18.03 -4.77 -15.22
C PRO A 4 18.29 -5.31 -13.81
N ASN A 5 19.33 -4.82 -13.15
CA ASN A 5 19.72 -5.24 -11.80
C ASN A 5 18.46 -5.28 -10.90
N PRO A 6 18.09 -6.45 -10.33
CA PRO A 6 16.90 -6.60 -9.51
C PRO A 6 16.80 -5.57 -8.39
N TRP A 7 17.95 -5.14 -7.85
CA TRP A 7 18.05 -4.10 -6.84
C TRP A 7 17.69 -2.71 -7.37
N LEU A 8 18.14 -2.34 -8.58
CA LEU A 8 17.80 -1.05 -9.18
C LEU A 8 16.30 -0.95 -9.48
N LYS A 9 15.71 -2.03 -10.01
CA LYS A 9 14.27 -2.11 -10.24
C LYS A 9 13.49 -1.99 -8.93
N LEU A 10 13.93 -2.69 -7.88
CA LEU A 10 13.33 -2.61 -6.55
C LEU A 10 13.41 -1.21 -5.96
N SER A 11 14.54 -0.51 -6.09
CA SER A 11 14.71 0.87 -5.61
C SER A 11 13.77 1.85 -6.32
N ILE A 12 13.66 1.77 -7.65
CA ILE A 12 12.74 2.60 -8.44
C ILE A 12 11.29 2.30 -8.06
N ASP A 13 10.94 1.02 -7.93
CA ASP A 13 9.59 0.60 -7.54
C ASP A 13 9.21 1.07 -6.14
N THR A 14 10.18 1.07 -5.22
CA THR A 14 10.03 1.57 -3.83
C THR A 14 9.88 3.09 -3.81
N PHE A 15 10.67 3.82 -4.61
CA PHE A 15 10.54 5.27 -4.72
C PHE A 15 9.17 5.68 -5.21
N TRP A 16 8.68 5.06 -6.29
CA TRP A 16 7.33 5.30 -6.81
C TRP A 16 6.25 4.92 -5.80
N LEU A 17 6.43 3.82 -5.07
CA LEU A 17 5.52 3.43 -3.99
C LEU A 17 5.46 4.53 -2.91
N GLY A 18 6.61 5.09 -2.52
CA GLY A 18 6.70 6.20 -1.57
C GLY A 18 5.95 7.44 -2.08
N ALA A 19 6.19 7.85 -3.33
CA ALA A 19 5.52 9.00 -3.93
C ALA A 19 4.00 8.83 -4.02
N GLU A 20 3.53 7.65 -4.45
CA GLU A 20 2.10 7.34 -4.49
C GLU A 20 1.48 7.30 -3.08
N SER A 21 2.23 6.81 -2.09
CA SER A 21 1.78 6.79 -0.70
C SER A 21 1.61 8.21 -0.13
N SER A 22 2.56 9.10 -0.39
CA SER A 22 2.47 10.50 0.03
C SER A 22 1.26 11.23 -0.58
N GLN A 23 0.91 10.95 -1.84
CA GLN A 23 -0.30 11.49 -2.47
C GLN A 23 -1.58 10.99 -1.78
N VAL A 24 -1.65 9.71 -1.42
CA VAL A 24 -2.81 9.16 -0.71
C VAL A 24 -2.98 9.81 0.66
N VAL A 25 -1.86 10.04 1.38
CA VAL A 25 -1.88 10.75 2.67
C VAL A 25 -2.40 12.17 2.50
N ALA A 26 -1.91 12.91 1.49
CA ALA A 26 -2.38 14.26 1.22
C ALA A 26 -3.88 14.33 0.89
N LEU A 27 -4.38 13.43 0.02
CA LEU A 27 -5.80 13.36 -0.34
C LEU A 27 -6.69 13.05 0.88
N ARG A 28 -6.24 12.15 1.76
CA ARG A 28 -6.94 11.84 3.02
C ARG A 28 -6.99 13.02 3.97
N MET A 29 -5.88 13.74 4.12
CA MET A 29 -5.84 14.95 4.93
C MET A 29 -6.79 16.02 4.39
N MET A 30 -6.85 16.22 3.07
CA MET A 30 -7.81 17.14 2.47
C MET A 30 -9.27 16.70 2.71
N LYS A 31 -9.57 15.41 2.54
CA LYS A 31 -10.92 14.87 2.74
C LYS A 31 -11.36 14.92 4.21
N LEU A 32 -10.44 14.71 5.15
CA LEU A 32 -10.70 14.86 6.58
C LEU A 32 -10.87 16.34 6.97
N ALA A 33 -10.03 17.23 6.43
CA ALA A 33 -10.13 18.67 6.66
C ALA A 33 -11.45 19.27 6.14
N GLY A 34 -12.01 18.71 5.06
CA GLY A 34 -13.32 19.09 4.53
C GLY A 34 -14.51 18.73 5.43
N GLY A 35 -14.32 17.85 6.43
CA GLY A 35 -15.36 17.48 7.39
C GLY A 35 -16.59 16.78 6.78
N GLY A 36 -17.68 16.75 7.55
CA GLY A 36 -18.97 16.17 7.12
C GLY A 36 -18.99 14.65 6.99
N SER A 37 -20.04 14.13 6.36
CA SER A 37 -20.26 12.69 6.18
C SER A 37 -19.17 12.01 5.34
N GLY A 38 -18.58 12.74 4.39
CA GLY A 38 -17.46 12.27 3.56
C GLY A 38 -16.18 12.02 4.35
N ALA A 39 -15.86 12.87 5.32
CA ALA A 39 -14.73 12.68 6.23
C ALA A 39 -14.93 11.48 7.17
N ALA A 40 -16.13 11.32 7.74
CA ALA A 40 -16.46 10.18 8.60
C ALA A 40 -16.35 8.83 7.86
N ALA A 41 -16.85 8.78 6.62
CA ALA A 41 -16.76 7.58 5.79
C ALA A 41 -15.30 7.23 5.39
N GLU A 42 -14.44 8.22 5.15
CA GLU A 42 -13.01 7.97 4.90
C GLU A 42 -12.27 7.54 6.17
N ALA A 43 -12.62 8.09 7.34
CA ALA A 43 -12.06 7.66 8.62
C ALA A 43 -12.41 6.20 8.94
N GLN A 44 -13.66 5.79 8.74
CA GLN A 44 -14.08 4.39 8.92
C GLN A 44 -13.35 3.45 7.96
N ARG A 45 -13.21 3.85 6.68
CA ARG A 45 -12.45 3.07 5.69
C ARG A 45 -10.98 2.95 6.06
N MET A 46 -10.35 4.02 6.55
CA MET A 46 -8.96 3.97 7.03
C MET A 46 -8.76 2.97 8.16
N VAL A 47 -9.70 2.87 9.10
CA VAL A 47 -9.64 1.88 10.19
C VAL A 47 -9.79 0.46 9.65
N ALA A 48 -10.77 0.20 8.79
CA ALA A 48 -10.96 -1.10 8.16
C ALA A 48 -9.71 -1.54 7.36
N GLU A 49 -9.09 -0.61 6.63
CA GLU A 49 -7.85 -0.88 5.91
C GLU A 49 -6.70 -1.26 6.84
N LYS A 50 -6.49 -0.53 7.95
CA LYS A 50 -5.46 -0.86 8.95
C LYS A 50 -5.65 -2.24 9.56
N VAL A 51 -6.89 -2.60 9.93
CA VAL A 51 -7.22 -3.92 10.46
C VAL A 51 -6.94 -5.00 9.43
N SER A 52 -7.38 -4.81 8.18
CA SER A 52 -7.12 -5.76 7.10
C SER A 52 -5.63 -5.95 6.80
N ALA A 53 -4.84 -4.86 6.88
CA ALA A 53 -3.40 -4.89 6.67
C ALA A 53 -2.69 -5.60 7.83
N ALA A 54 -3.11 -5.35 9.07
CA ALA A 54 -2.59 -6.05 10.25
C ALA A 54 -2.86 -7.56 10.17
N MET A 55 -4.08 -7.96 9.80
CA MET A 55 -4.43 -9.36 9.59
C MET A 55 -3.59 -9.99 8.48
N ALA A 56 -3.47 -9.33 7.32
CA ALA A 56 -2.67 -9.84 6.21
C ALA A 56 -1.17 -9.97 6.58
N ALA A 57 -0.63 -9.02 7.36
CA ALA A 57 0.74 -9.08 7.86
C ALA A 57 0.92 -10.26 8.84
N GLN A 58 -0.03 -10.46 9.77
CA GLN A 58 -0.02 -11.58 10.70
C GLN A 58 -0.04 -12.93 9.96
N THR A 59 -0.91 -13.07 8.95
CA THR A 59 -0.98 -14.28 8.11
C THR A 59 0.31 -14.49 7.32
N GLN A 60 0.89 -13.43 6.73
CA GLN A 60 2.16 -13.54 6.01
C GLN A 60 3.34 -13.91 6.92
N LEU A 61 3.38 -13.38 8.14
CA LEU A 61 4.37 -13.76 9.15
C LEU A 61 4.21 -15.22 9.57
N ALA A 62 2.98 -15.68 9.80
CA ALA A 62 2.69 -17.08 10.13
C ALA A 62 3.10 -18.03 8.98
N LEU A 63 2.74 -17.71 7.74
CA LEU A 63 3.14 -18.50 6.56
C LEU A 63 4.65 -18.43 6.29
N GLY A 64 5.28 -17.28 6.55
CA GLY A 64 6.73 -17.09 6.43
C GLY A 64 7.50 -17.95 7.44
N ALA A 65 7.03 -18.01 8.69
CA ALA A 65 7.59 -18.87 9.72
C ALA A 65 7.51 -20.37 9.36
N MET A 66 6.49 -20.78 8.60
CA MET A 66 6.30 -22.17 8.18
C MET A 66 7.08 -22.56 6.91
N SER A 67 7.50 -21.62 6.06
CA SER A 67 8.00 -21.91 4.71
C SER A 67 9.53 -21.83 4.52
N GLY A 68 10.29 -21.38 5.53
CA GLY A 68 11.76 -21.47 5.56
C GLY A 68 12.51 -20.79 4.38
N SER A 69 11.85 -19.93 3.59
CA SER A 69 12.40 -19.36 2.35
C SER A 69 12.42 -17.83 2.36
N PRO A 70 13.52 -17.18 2.82
CA PRO A 70 13.57 -15.74 3.09
C PRO A 70 13.73 -14.85 1.84
N HIS A 71 14.17 -15.40 0.70
CA HIS A 71 14.71 -14.61 -0.40
C HIS A 71 13.70 -14.16 -1.47
N ALA A 72 12.47 -14.67 -1.48
CA ALA A 72 11.42 -14.29 -2.44
C ALA A 72 10.35 -13.34 -1.87
N GLY A 73 10.41 -13.04 -0.57
CA GLY A 73 9.43 -12.23 0.16
C GLY A 73 9.39 -10.73 -0.22
N PRO A 74 10.54 -10.03 -0.33
CA PRO A 74 10.55 -8.57 -0.48
C PRO A 74 9.95 -8.08 -1.80
N ALA A 75 10.33 -8.69 -2.93
CA ALA A 75 9.84 -8.27 -4.25
C ALA A 75 8.32 -8.53 -4.43
N LYS A 76 7.82 -9.65 -3.89
CA LYS A 76 6.37 -9.95 -3.88
C LYS A 76 5.61 -8.99 -2.98
N ALA A 77 6.17 -8.62 -1.83
CA ALA A 77 5.56 -7.63 -0.93
C ALA A 77 5.43 -6.26 -1.62
N VAL A 78 6.50 -5.76 -2.26
CA VAL A 78 6.46 -4.47 -2.99
C VAL A 78 5.43 -4.48 -4.11
N ALA A 79 5.34 -5.54 -4.91
CA ALA A 79 4.33 -5.66 -5.97
C ALA A 79 2.89 -5.65 -5.43
N LEU A 80 2.66 -6.32 -4.30
CA LEU A 80 1.37 -6.30 -3.59
C LEU A 80 1.02 -4.90 -3.10
N TYR A 81 1.96 -4.21 -2.47
CA TYR A 81 1.75 -2.85 -1.96
C TYR A 81 1.44 -1.87 -3.10
N ARG A 82 2.20 -1.89 -4.20
CA ARG A 82 1.93 -1.00 -5.36
C ARG A 82 0.54 -1.22 -5.95
N ARG A 83 0.07 -2.46 -6.05
CA ARG A 83 -1.28 -2.74 -6.54
C ARG A 83 -2.36 -2.11 -5.64
N LYS A 84 -2.22 -2.27 -4.32
CA LYS A 84 -3.16 -1.70 -3.34
C LYS A 84 -3.15 -0.17 -3.36
N VAL A 85 -1.97 0.45 -3.37
CA VAL A 85 -1.84 1.92 -3.39
C VAL A 85 -2.42 2.51 -4.67
N ARG A 86 -2.14 1.92 -5.83
CA ARG A 86 -2.69 2.38 -7.12
C ARG A 86 -4.21 2.28 -7.19
N ALA A 87 -4.79 1.22 -6.62
CA ALA A 87 -6.25 1.09 -6.51
C ALA A 87 -6.84 2.16 -5.60
N ASN A 88 -6.19 2.45 -4.45
CA ASN A 88 -6.66 3.47 -3.52
C ASN A 88 -6.61 4.87 -4.15
N ARG A 89 -5.48 5.22 -4.82
CA ARG A 89 -5.33 6.47 -5.56
C ARG A 89 -6.43 6.67 -6.60
N ARG A 90 -6.73 5.64 -7.40
CA ARG A 90 -7.79 5.70 -8.43
C ARG A 90 -9.18 5.89 -7.83
N ARG A 91 -9.45 5.31 -6.66
CA ARG A 91 -10.73 5.49 -5.96
C ARG A 91 -10.84 6.90 -5.39
N LEU A 92 -9.86 7.36 -4.62
CA LEU A 92 -9.89 8.71 -4.03
C LEU A 92 -9.98 9.80 -5.09
N ALA A 93 -9.27 9.66 -6.23
CA ALA A 93 -9.36 10.63 -7.32
C ALA A 93 -10.76 10.70 -7.99
N ARG A 94 -11.64 9.71 -7.76
CA ARG A 94 -13.05 9.74 -8.23
C ARG A 94 -14.02 10.24 -7.16
N GLU A 95 -13.60 10.28 -5.90
CA GLU A 95 -14.43 10.69 -4.76
C GLU A 95 -13.98 12.05 -4.17
N ALA A 96 -13.03 12.71 -4.82
CA ALA A 96 -12.60 14.09 -4.57
C ALA A 96 -13.24 14.96 -5.65
#